data_AF-A0A6G1LYB3-F1
#
_entry.id   AF-A0A6G1LYB3-F1
#
_cell.length_a   1.000
_cell.length_b   1.000
_cell.length_c   1.000
_cell.angle_alpha   90.00
_cell.angle_beta   90.00
_cell.angle_gamma   90.00
#
_symmetry.space_group_name_H-M   'P 1'
#
loop_
_entity.id
_entity.type
_entity.pdbx_description
1 polymer ?
#
loop_
_entity_poly.entity_id
_entity_poly.type
_entity_poly.pdbx_seq_one_letter_code
_entity_poly.pdbx_strand_id
1 'polypeptide(L)'
;MLVDFGISSLPIKSENGAVIGTFDYSDLTAFLLMVLGVWKGDPSDTDGHTFQDLATKSRSGGDIPVKLVKDLGKKDPFITVSETEGLSKVVEILGSGVHRVAVVKDGTDSVIGMISQLKILEFFWSNAKAFSQIDQILPLSLRELNFGSAQVISINGDQRVLEALEMMNSEGISSLAVVDSNHNVVGNISTTDVKVCPTLNSGKSALNKVIHSTLREQALYLSSNPPASISSL
;
A
#
# COMPACT_ATOMS: atom_id res chain seq x y z
N MET A 1 8.62 -0.05 11.31
CA MET A 1 8.90 1.09 10.39
C MET A 1 7.65 1.76 9.84
N LEU A 2 6.86 1.16 8.95
CA LEU A 2 5.58 1.77 8.53
C LEU A 2 4.73 2.10 9.77
N VAL A 3 4.70 1.16 10.71
CA VAL A 3 4.11 1.31 12.05
C VAL A 3 4.79 2.42 12.86
N ASP A 4 6.12 2.33 13.04
CA ASP A 4 6.90 3.24 13.89
C ASP A 4 6.82 4.71 13.44
N PHE A 5 6.73 4.96 12.13
CA PHE A 5 6.62 6.30 11.55
C PHE A 5 5.18 6.70 11.24
N GLY A 6 4.19 5.85 11.51
CA GLY A 6 2.77 6.13 11.23
C GLY A 6 2.46 6.35 9.74
N ILE A 7 3.30 5.83 8.85
CA ILE A 7 3.15 5.97 7.40
C ILE A 7 2.68 4.65 6.78
N SER A 8 1.98 4.74 5.67
CA SER A 8 1.37 3.59 5.00
C SER A 8 2.07 3.19 3.70
N SER A 9 3.11 3.92 3.29
CA SER A 9 3.95 3.60 2.13
C SER A 9 5.27 4.37 2.22
N LEU A 10 6.31 3.83 1.58
CA LEU A 10 7.66 4.37 1.53
C LEU A 10 8.18 4.41 0.08
N PRO A 11 8.72 5.53 -0.42
CA PRO A 11 9.42 5.53 -1.69
C PRO A 11 10.75 4.76 -1.60
N ILE A 12 11.03 3.92 -2.59
CA ILE A 12 12.29 3.19 -2.73
C ILE A 12 13.16 3.94 -3.72
N LYS A 13 14.39 4.29 -3.32
CA LYS A 13 15.38 4.92 -4.20
C LYS A 13 16.34 3.90 -4.80
N SER A 14 16.78 4.15 -6.03
CA SER A 14 17.95 3.49 -6.62
C SER A 14 19.24 4.05 -6.04
N GLU A 15 20.37 3.43 -6.38
CA GLU A 15 21.71 3.89 -6.02
C GLU A 15 22.01 5.31 -6.54
N ASN A 16 21.35 5.70 -7.63
CA ASN A 16 21.47 7.03 -8.23
C ASN A 16 20.53 8.07 -7.58
N GLY A 17 19.78 7.70 -6.54
CA GLY A 17 18.87 8.57 -5.80
C GLY A 17 17.48 8.75 -6.43
N ALA A 18 17.25 8.22 -7.63
CA ALA A 18 15.95 8.25 -8.30
C ALA A 18 14.96 7.30 -7.61
N VAL A 19 13.69 7.70 -7.47
CA VAL A 19 12.66 6.83 -6.89
C VAL A 19 12.21 5.81 -7.93
N ILE A 20 12.33 4.53 -7.61
CA ILE A 20 12.08 3.38 -8.51
C ILE A 20 10.85 2.56 -8.11
N GLY A 21 10.03 3.08 -7.21
CA GLY A 21 8.82 2.43 -6.72
C GLY A 21 8.53 2.78 -5.27
N THR A 22 7.56 2.05 -4.71
CA THR A 22 7.14 2.16 -3.32
C THR A 22 7.19 0.82 -2.61
N PHE A 23 7.19 0.87 -1.27
CA PHE A 23 7.00 -0.25 -0.36
C PHE A 23 5.83 0.07 0.58
N ASP A 24 4.80 -0.78 0.64
CA ASP A 24 3.62 -0.59 1.50
C ASP A 24 3.20 -1.85 2.29
N TYR A 25 1.99 -1.82 2.87
CA TYR A 25 1.46 -2.95 3.64
C TYR A 25 1.05 -4.15 2.78
N SER A 26 0.75 -3.94 1.50
CA SER A 26 0.49 -5.03 0.54
C SER A 26 1.78 -5.78 0.23
N ASP A 27 2.89 -5.07 0.02
CA ASP A 27 4.21 -5.68 -0.17
C ASP A 27 4.65 -6.49 1.07
N LEU A 28 4.40 -5.93 2.26
CA LEU A 28 4.68 -6.62 3.52
C LEU A 28 3.82 -7.88 3.69
N THR A 29 2.56 -7.83 3.26
CA THR A 29 1.63 -8.96 3.30
C THR A 29 2.08 -10.06 2.33
N ALA A 30 2.39 -9.72 1.08
CA ALA A 30 2.90 -10.67 0.08
C ALA A 30 4.19 -11.35 0.56
N PHE A 31 5.10 -10.57 1.15
CA PHE A 31 6.32 -11.09 1.75
C PHE A 31 6.06 -12.05 2.91
N LEU A 32 5.15 -11.72 3.83
CA LEU A 32 4.77 -12.61 4.92
C LEU A 32 4.22 -13.94 4.40
N LEU A 33 3.30 -13.88 3.43
CA LEU A 33 2.69 -15.08 2.84
C LEU A 33 3.72 -15.97 2.13
N MET A 34 4.71 -15.36 1.45
CA MET A 34 5.86 -16.06 0.86
C MET A 34 6.67 -16.81 1.92
N VAL A 35 7.08 -16.11 2.98
CA VAL A 35 7.98 -16.68 3.99
C VAL A 35 7.31 -17.86 4.70
N LEU A 36 6.01 -17.74 4.96
CA LEU A 36 5.17 -18.80 5.51
C LEU A 36 4.89 -19.95 4.54
N GLY A 37 5.24 -19.82 3.26
CA GLY A 37 5.05 -20.84 2.23
C GLY A 37 3.59 -21.02 1.81
N VAL A 38 2.73 -20.06 2.14
CA VAL A 38 1.30 -20.06 1.80
C VAL A 38 1.10 -19.62 0.36
N TRP A 39 1.79 -18.55 -0.04
CA TRP A 39 1.72 -18.00 -1.39
C TRP A 39 3.04 -18.20 -2.12
N LYS A 40 2.98 -18.61 -3.39
CA LYS A 40 4.15 -19.04 -4.21
C LYS A 40 4.51 -18.07 -5.35
N GLY A 41 3.94 -16.87 -5.36
CA GLY A 41 4.07 -15.94 -6.47
C GLY A 41 2.83 -15.94 -7.37
N ASP A 42 2.74 -14.97 -8.26
CA ASP A 42 1.74 -14.96 -9.32
C ASP A 42 2.12 -16.05 -10.36
N PRO A 43 1.21 -16.96 -10.73
CA PRO A 43 1.50 -17.99 -11.75
C PRO A 43 1.92 -17.43 -13.11
N SER A 44 1.58 -16.17 -13.41
CA SER A 44 1.97 -15.48 -14.65
C SER A 44 3.39 -14.91 -14.60
N ASP A 45 4.02 -14.89 -13.42
CA ASP A 45 5.37 -14.39 -13.22
C ASP A 45 6.39 -15.52 -13.49
N THR A 46 7.02 -15.47 -14.67
CA THR A 46 7.97 -16.50 -15.14
C THR A 46 9.29 -16.55 -14.37
N ASP A 47 9.52 -15.63 -13.44
CA ASP A 47 10.75 -15.48 -12.65
C ASP A 47 10.74 -16.23 -11.30
N GLY A 48 9.93 -17.30 -11.19
CA GLY A 48 9.68 -18.07 -9.96
C GLY A 48 10.90 -18.62 -9.19
N HIS A 49 12.10 -18.60 -9.78
CA HIS A 49 13.36 -18.93 -9.09
C HIS A 49 13.71 -17.91 -8.00
N THR A 50 13.49 -16.62 -8.25
CA THR A 50 13.81 -15.54 -7.29
C THR A 50 12.94 -15.65 -6.03
N PHE A 51 11.68 -16.06 -6.19
CA PHE A 51 10.69 -16.16 -5.13
C PHE A 51 11.05 -17.22 -4.08
N GLN A 52 11.40 -18.42 -4.54
CA GLN A 52 11.74 -19.55 -3.66
C GLN A 52 13.09 -19.33 -2.93
N ASP A 53 14.04 -18.68 -3.60
CA ASP A 53 15.35 -18.34 -3.05
C ASP A 53 15.23 -17.27 -1.96
N LEU A 54 14.41 -16.24 -2.18
CA LEU A 54 14.08 -15.23 -1.17
C LEU A 54 13.39 -15.84 0.05
N ALA A 55 12.42 -16.72 -0.17
CA ALA A 55 11.72 -17.41 0.91
C ALA A 55 12.70 -18.25 1.76
N THR A 56 13.62 -18.95 1.11
CA THR A 56 14.62 -19.80 1.77
C THR A 56 15.64 -18.97 2.54
N LYS A 57 16.15 -17.87 1.94
CA LYS A 57 17.05 -16.92 2.59
C LYS A 57 16.39 -16.22 3.78
N SER A 58 15.10 -15.92 3.68
CA SER A 58 14.33 -15.34 4.79
C SER A 58 14.22 -16.35 5.93
N ARG A 59 13.80 -17.58 5.66
CA ARG A 59 13.66 -18.62 6.70
C ARG A 59 14.97 -18.94 7.41
N SER A 60 16.11 -18.83 6.73
CA SER A 60 17.44 -18.99 7.34
C SER A 60 17.92 -17.76 8.12
N GLY A 61 17.14 -16.68 8.17
CA GLY A 61 17.45 -15.47 8.93
C GLY A 61 18.41 -14.50 8.22
N GLY A 62 18.58 -14.63 6.91
CA GLY A 62 19.43 -13.74 6.11
C GLY A 62 18.76 -12.41 5.80
N ASP A 63 19.56 -11.36 5.60
CA ASP A 63 19.08 -10.05 5.20
C ASP A 63 18.53 -10.06 3.76
N ILE A 64 17.34 -9.50 3.58
CA ILE A 64 16.68 -9.39 2.28
C ILE A 64 16.55 -7.92 1.91
N PRO A 65 17.20 -7.48 0.82
CA PRO A 65 17.03 -6.15 0.31
C PRO A 65 15.57 -5.89 -0.06
N VAL A 66 14.99 -4.77 0.39
CA VAL A 66 13.59 -4.40 0.11
C VAL A 66 13.30 -4.26 -1.38
N LYS A 67 14.31 -3.89 -2.17
CA LYS A 67 14.22 -3.89 -3.63
C LYS A 67 13.82 -5.24 -4.24
N LEU A 68 14.09 -6.35 -3.54
CA LEU A 68 13.70 -7.71 -3.97
C LEU A 68 12.30 -8.10 -3.46
N VAL A 69 11.72 -7.27 -2.58
CA VAL A 69 10.42 -7.48 -1.96
C VAL A 69 9.35 -6.58 -2.60
N LYS A 70 9.79 -5.51 -3.29
CA LYS A 70 8.92 -4.46 -3.83
C LYS A 70 7.96 -4.93 -4.93
N ASP A 71 8.23 -6.04 -5.60
CA ASP A 71 7.46 -6.52 -6.76
C ASP A 71 6.79 -7.87 -6.48
N LEU A 72 6.63 -8.22 -5.20
CA LEU A 72 6.04 -9.49 -4.79
C LEU A 72 4.52 -9.48 -4.80
N GLY A 73 3.84 -8.34 -4.73
CA GLY A 73 2.37 -8.29 -4.73
C GLY A 73 1.79 -7.95 -6.10
N LYS A 74 0.48 -8.15 -6.29
CA LYS A 74 -0.27 -7.43 -7.33
C LYS A 74 -0.15 -5.94 -7.04
N LYS A 75 0.61 -5.23 -7.88
CA LYS A 75 1.07 -3.87 -7.57
C LYS A 75 0.24 -2.81 -8.29
N ASP A 76 -0.02 -1.73 -7.59
CA ASP A 76 -0.35 -0.47 -8.25
C ASP A 76 0.87 0.00 -9.06
N PRO A 77 0.69 0.43 -10.31
CA PRO A 77 1.77 1.02 -11.08
C PRO A 77 2.32 2.25 -10.34
N PHE A 78 3.65 2.34 -10.25
CA PHE A 78 4.29 3.54 -9.72
C PHE A 78 4.21 4.65 -10.76
N ILE A 79 3.28 5.58 -10.55
CA ILE A 79 3.03 6.69 -11.48
C ILE A 79 3.60 7.99 -10.91
N THR A 80 4.29 8.72 -11.77
CA THR A 80 4.82 10.06 -11.49
C THR A 80 4.09 11.12 -12.29
N VAL A 81 3.96 12.31 -11.72
CA VAL A 81 3.45 13.52 -12.37
C VAL A 81 4.38 14.68 -12.07
N SER A 82 4.47 15.64 -12.98
CA SER A 82 5.24 16.87 -12.79
C SER A 82 4.60 17.76 -11.71
N GLU A 83 5.40 18.60 -11.04
CA GLU A 83 4.90 19.53 -10.00
C GLU A 83 4.00 20.63 -10.57
N THR A 84 4.04 20.86 -11.89
CA THR A 84 3.16 21.80 -12.60
C THR A 84 1.96 21.12 -13.26
N GLU A 85 1.82 19.79 -13.11
CA GLU A 85 0.70 19.03 -13.67
C GLU A 85 -0.64 19.39 -13.00
N GLY A 86 -1.71 19.42 -13.80
CA GLY A 86 -3.04 19.78 -13.32
C GLY A 86 -3.64 18.72 -12.39
N LEU A 87 -4.33 19.15 -11.33
CA LEU A 87 -4.98 18.25 -10.37
C LEU A 87 -5.99 17.29 -11.03
N SER A 88 -6.62 17.69 -12.12
CA SER A 88 -7.52 16.85 -12.91
C SER A 88 -6.85 15.55 -13.38
N LYS A 89 -5.57 15.63 -13.79
CA LYS A 89 -4.81 14.47 -14.24
C LYS A 89 -4.52 13.53 -13.06
N VAL A 90 -4.17 14.10 -11.91
CA VAL A 90 -3.94 13.34 -10.68
C VAL A 90 -5.21 12.61 -10.24
N VAL A 91 -6.37 13.26 -10.30
CA VAL A 91 -7.67 12.65 -9.98
C VAL A 91 -8.00 11.50 -10.95
N GLU A 92 -7.75 11.68 -12.25
CA GLU A 92 -7.94 10.61 -13.25
C GLU A 92 -7.07 9.39 -12.94
N ILE A 93 -5.78 9.61 -12.65
CA ILE A 93 -4.85 8.54 -12.31
C ILE A 93 -5.33 7.80 -11.05
N LEU A 94 -5.64 8.53 -9.99
CA LEU A 94 -6.08 7.93 -8.73
C LEU A 94 -7.43 7.20 -8.88
N GLY A 95 -8.31 7.70 -9.75
CA GLY A 95 -9.59 7.07 -10.10
C GLY A 95 -9.47 5.78 -10.91
N SER A 96 -8.32 5.52 -11.53
CA SER A 96 -8.05 4.29 -12.28
C SER A 96 -7.71 3.07 -11.42
N GLY A 97 -7.69 3.23 -10.09
CA GLY A 97 -7.33 2.18 -9.13
C GLY A 97 -5.97 2.38 -8.47
N VAL A 98 -5.19 3.37 -8.91
CA VAL A 98 -3.88 3.70 -8.34
C VAL A 98 -4.08 4.42 -7.00
N HIS A 99 -3.53 3.89 -5.90
CA HIS A 99 -3.74 4.51 -4.59
C HIS A 99 -2.91 5.79 -4.37
N ARG A 100 -1.78 5.94 -5.08
CA ARG A 100 -0.80 7.01 -4.87
C ARG A 100 -0.10 7.44 -6.16
N VAL A 101 0.18 8.74 -6.25
CA VAL A 101 0.97 9.34 -7.33
C VAL A 101 2.15 10.09 -6.73
N ALA A 102 3.35 9.89 -7.29
CA ALA A 102 4.54 10.64 -6.90
C ALA A 102 4.64 11.94 -7.70
N VAL A 103 4.94 13.05 -7.03
CA VAL A 103 5.15 14.35 -7.66
C VAL A 103 6.65 14.55 -7.86
N VAL A 104 7.06 14.82 -9.10
CA VAL A 104 8.45 15.08 -9.47
C VAL A 104 8.66 16.56 -9.77
N LYS A 105 9.82 17.09 -9.35
CA LYS A 105 10.22 18.45 -9.67
C LYS A 105 10.46 18.60 -11.16
N ASP A 106 10.01 19.72 -11.74
CA ASP A 106 10.07 19.95 -13.18
C ASP A 106 11.50 19.86 -13.73
N GLY A 107 11.64 19.15 -14.84
CA GLY A 107 12.93 18.92 -15.50
C GLY A 107 13.87 17.98 -14.74
N THR A 108 13.39 17.25 -13.73
CA THR A 108 14.19 16.30 -12.95
C THR A 108 13.42 15.00 -12.64
N ASP A 109 14.13 13.96 -12.22
CA ASP A 109 13.53 12.73 -11.67
C ASP A 109 13.39 12.78 -10.13
N SER A 110 13.47 13.98 -9.55
CA SER A 110 13.46 14.17 -8.10
C SER A 110 12.03 14.18 -7.58
N VAL A 111 11.64 13.14 -6.84
CA VAL A 111 10.34 13.11 -6.15
C VAL A 111 10.35 14.08 -4.97
N ILE A 112 9.46 15.07 -5.01
CA ILE A 112 9.29 16.11 -3.98
C ILE A 112 8.08 15.84 -3.07
N GLY A 113 7.18 14.96 -3.48
CA GLY A 113 5.97 14.65 -2.70
C GLY A 113 5.22 13.43 -3.23
N MET A 114 4.21 13.02 -2.47
CA MET A 114 3.26 11.99 -2.88
C MET A 114 1.84 12.44 -2.56
N ILE A 115 0.94 12.16 -3.48
CA ILE A 115 -0.49 12.43 -3.36
C ILE A 115 -1.22 11.10 -3.25
N SER A 116 -2.10 10.96 -2.26
CA SER A 116 -2.99 9.80 -2.10
C SER A 116 -4.44 10.17 -2.41
N GLN A 117 -5.27 9.17 -2.67
CA GLN A 117 -6.74 9.34 -2.78
C GLN A 117 -7.32 10.09 -1.58
N LEU A 118 -6.91 9.73 -0.35
CA LEU A 118 -7.37 10.42 0.86
C LEU A 118 -6.93 11.89 0.89
N LYS A 119 -5.68 12.20 0.53
CA LYS A 119 -5.20 13.59 0.48
C LYS A 119 -6.00 14.44 -0.51
N ILE A 120 -6.37 13.87 -1.66
CA ILE A 120 -7.22 14.56 -2.64
C ILE A 120 -8.61 14.84 -2.04
N LEU A 121 -9.19 13.87 -1.34
CA LEU A 121 -10.47 14.05 -0.69
C LEU A 121 -10.41 15.12 0.40
N GLU A 122 -9.38 15.11 1.25
CA GLU A 122 -9.12 16.14 2.28
C GLU A 122 -8.98 17.53 1.65
N PHE A 123 -8.29 17.62 0.51
CA PHE A 123 -8.13 18.87 -0.24
C PHE A 123 -9.48 19.40 -0.73
N PHE A 124 -10.28 18.56 -1.40
CA PHE A 124 -11.60 18.97 -1.89
C PHE A 124 -12.54 19.35 -0.75
N TRP A 125 -12.50 18.59 0.36
CA TRP A 125 -13.28 18.88 1.55
C TRP A 125 -12.91 20.24 2.17
N SER A 126 -11.62 20.50 2.33
CA SER A 126 -11.11 21.75 2.93
C SER A 126 -11.36 22.96 2.04
N ASN A 127 -11.47 22.74 0.73
CA ASN A 127 -11.66 23.79 -0.28
C ASN A 127 -13.06 23.74 -0.93
N ALA A 128 -14.05 23.11 -0.30
CA ALA A 128 -15.36 22.84 -0.90
C ALA A 128 -16.03 24.08 -1.53
N LYS A 129 -15.85 25.27 -0.93
CA LYS A 129 -16.36 26.55 -1.44
C LYS A 129 -15.84 26.93 -2.84
N ALA A 130 -14.66 26.43 -3.23
CA ALA A 130 -14.08 26.64 -4.54
C ALA A 130 -14.64 25.68 -5.61
N PHE A 131 -15.41 24.67 -5.21
CA PHE A 131 -15.91 23.59 -6.07
C PHE A 131 -17.43 23.46 -5.94
N SER A 132 -18.18 24.42 -6.49
CA SER A 132 -19.65 24.45 -6.40
C SER A 132 -20.36 23.24 -7.01
N GLN A 133 -19.69 22.48 -7.87
CA GLN A 133 -20.20 21.21 -8.39
C GLN A 133 -20.30 20.13 -7.29
N ILE A 134 -19.45 20.18 -6.25
CA ILE A 134 -19.50 19.25 -5.14
C ILE A 134 -20.79 19.42 -4.34
N ASP A 135 -21.29 20.66 -4.20
CA ASP A 135 -22.54 20.97 -3.48
C ASP A 135 -23.77 20.27 -4.09
N GLN A 136 -23.73 19.96 -5.38
CA GLN A 136 -24.80 19.25 -6.08
C GLN A 136 -24.76 17.74 -5.83
N ILE A 137 -23.59 17.19 -5.51
CA ILE A 137 -23.33 15.75 -5.39
C ILE A 137 -23.48 15.30 -3.94
N LEU A 138 -23.04 16.11 -2.97
CA LEU A 138 -23.07 15.77 -1.54
C LEU A 138 -24.46 15.36 -0.98
N PRO A 139 -25.59 15.95 -1.44
CA PRO A 139 -26.92 15.56 -0.94
C PRO A 139 -27.41 14.21 -1.50
N LEU A 140 -26.79 13.71 -2.57
CA LEU A 140 -27.23 12.48 -3.23
C LEU A 140 -26.83 11.26 -2.40
N SER A 141 -27.74 10.29 -2.32
CA SER A 141 -27.44 8.99 -1.72
C SER A 141 -26.42 8.22 -2.59
N LEU A 142 -25.68 7.31 -1.96
CA LEU A 142 -24.75 6.42 -2.69
C LEU A 142 -25.42 5.66 -3.83
N ARG A 143 -26.71 5.32 -3.66
CA ARG A 143 -27.52 4.67 -4.70
C ARG A 143 -27.75 5.58 -5.89
N GLU A 144 -28.10 6.85 -5.66
CA GLU A 144 -28.32 7.84 -6.72
C GLU A 144 -27.03 8.14 -7.47
N LEU A 145 -25.89 8.11 -6.77
CA LEU A 145 -24.58 8.27 -7.37
C LEU A 145 -24.07 7.02 -8.09
N ASN A 146 -24.78 5.89 -7.98
CA ASN A 146 -24.34 4.59 -8.49
C ASN A 146 -22.91 4.23 -8.05
N PHE A 147 -22.55 4.57 -6.80
CA PHE A 147 -21.25 4.26 -6.20
C PHE A 147 -21.30 2.91 -5.48
N GLY A 148 -20.25 2.10 -5.69
CA GLY A 148 -20.01 0.85 -4.97
C GLY A 148 -20.03 -0.39 -5.89
N SER A 149 -19.39 -1.47 -5.42
CA SER A 149 -19.47 -2.78 -6.05
C SER A 149 -20.62 -3.59 -5.44
N ALA A 150 -21.37 -4.32 -6.27
CA ALA A 150 -22.39 -5.25 -5.79
C ALA A 150 -21.78 -6.56 -5.25
N GLN A 151 -20.54 -6.89 -5.66
CA GLN A 151 -19.84 -8.07 -5.18
C GLN A 151 -18.96 -7.71 -4.00
N VAL A 152 -19.33 -8.21 -2.82
CA VAL A 152 -18.57 -8.08 -1.59
C VAL A 152 -17.83 -9.38 -1.35
N ILE A 153 -16.51 -9.27 -1.18
CA ILE A 153 -15.66 -10.38 -0.75
C ILE A 153 -15.57 -10.29 0.79
N SER A 154 -15.92 -11.39 1.45
CA SER A 154 -15.99 -11.46 2.91
C SER A 154 -15.37 -12.74 3.44
N ILE A 155 -14.94 -12.71 4.70
CA ILE A 155 -14.42 -13.86 5.42
C ILE A 155 -15.21 -14.10 6.71
N ASN A 156 -15.42 -15.37 7.10
CA ASN A 156 -16.07 -15.66 8.37
C ASN A 156 -15.13 -15.32 9.54
N GLY A 157 -15.68 -14.79 10.64
CA GLY A 157 -14.94 -14.42 11.84
C GLY A 157 -14.23 -15.58 12.55
N ASP A 158 -14.56 -16.83 12.24
CA ASP A 158 -13.88 -18.02 12.74
C ASP A 158 -12.66 -18.46 11.92
N GLN A 159 -12.45 -17.87 10.73
CA GLN A 159 -11.33 -18.18 9.84
C GLN A 159 -10.02 -17.58 10.36
N ARG A 160 -8.90 -18.12 9.89
CA ARG A 160 -7.60 -17.61 10.31
C ARG A 160 -7.30 -16.28 9.65
N VAL A 161 -6.65 -15.39 10.39
CA VAL A 161 -6.08 -14.13 9.85
C VAL A 161 -5.21 -14.38 8.62
N LEU A 162 -4.48 -15.50 8.59
CA LEU A 162 -3.64 -15.88 7.46
C LEU A 162 -4.45 -16.12 6.17
N GLU A 163 -5.64 -16.71 6.29
CA GLU A 163 -6.55 -16.96 5.17
C GLU A 163 -7.13 -15.62 4.65
N ALA A 164 -7.40 -14.67 5.55
CA ALA A 164 -7.81 -13.31 5.17
C ALA A 164 -6.70 -12.57 4.39
N LEU A 165 -5.45 -12.64 4.88
CA LEU A 165 -4.30 -12.02 4.22
C LEU A 165 -4.06 -12.64 2.83
N GLU A 166 -4.17 -13.96 2.72
CA GLU A 166 -4.05 -14.67 1.44
C GLU A 166 -5.14 -14.25 0.46
N MET A 167 -6.41 -14.22 0.90
CA MET A 167 -7.54 -13.79 0.08
C MET A 167 -7.39 -12.33 -0.39
N MET A 168 -6.96 -11.42 0.48
CA MET A 168 -6.68 -10.03 0.07
C MET A 168 -5.58 -9.96 -1.01
N ASN A 169 -4.50 -10.74 -0.84
CA ASN A 169 -3.40 -10.78 -1.79
C ASN A 169 -3.79 -11.41 -3.14
N SER A 170 -4.56 -12.51 -3.14
CA SER A 170 -5.00 -13.18 -4.37
C SER A 170 -6.00 -12.36 -5.16
N GLU A 171 -6.97 -11.75 -4.48
CA GLU A 171 -8.02 -10.93 -5.10
C GLU A 171 -7.53 -9.52 -5.45
N GLY A 172 -6.39 -9.09 -4.91
CA GLY A 172 -5.84 -7.74 -5.13
C GLY A 172 -6.68 -6.66 -4.45
N ILE A 173 -7.27 -6.98 -3.30
CA ILE A 173 -8.13 -6.07 -2.51
C ILE A 173 -7.43 -5.69 -1.20
N SER A 174 -7.71 -4.49 -0.71
CA SER A 174 -7.05 -3.94 0.48
C SER A 174 -7.74 -4.28 1.81
N SER A 175 -8.98 -4.78 1.76
CA SER A 175 -9.78 -5.11 2.93
C SER A 175 -10.87 -6.14 2.63
N LEU A 176 -11.27 -6.88 3.67
CA LEU A 176 -12.38 -7.82 3.69
C LEU A 176 -13.37 -7.45 4.79
N ALA A 177 -14.65 -7.62 4.49
CA ALA A 177 -15.68 -7.64 5.52
C ALA A 177 -15.57 -8.95 6.31
N VAL A 178 -15.60 -8.85 7.65
CA VAL A 178 -15.66 -10.02 8.53
C VAL A 178 -17.12 -10.26 8.89
N VAL A 179 -17.60 -11.48 8.66
CA VAL A 179 -19.02 -11.85 8.85
C VAL A 179 -19.20 -13.01 9.83
N ASP A 180 -20.36 -13.08 10.47
CA ASP A 180 -20.78 -14.25 11.26
C ASP A 180 -21.38 -15.35 10.37
N SER A 181 -21.81 -16.46 10.97
CA SER A 181 -22.46 -17.58 10.26
C SER A 181 -23.81 -17.20 9.61
N ASN A 182 -24.40 -16.07 9.97
CA ASN A 182 -25.64 -15.54 9.39
C ASN A 182 -25.37 -14.46 8.32
N HIS A 183 -24.12 -14.25 7.92
CA HIS A 183 -23.67 -13.20 6.99
C HIS A 183 -23.89 -11.77 7.49
N ASN A 184 -24.00 -11.56 8.81
CA ASN A 184 -23.97 -10.22 9.38
C ASN A 184 -22.53 -9.72 9.45
N VAL A 185 -22.29 -8.47 9.08
CA VAL A 185 -20.96 -7.84 9.23
C VAL A 185 -20.67 -7.60 10.71
N VAL A 186 -19.61 -8.23 11.20
CA VAL A 186 -19.14 -8.12 12.59
C VAL A 186 -17.81 -7.36 12.70
N GLY A 187 -17.14 -7.10 11.58
CA GLY A 187 -15.88 -6.36 11.56
C GLY A 187 -15.30 -6.14 10.18
N ASN A 188 -14.07 -5.64 10.15
CA ASN A 188 -13.25 -5.51 8.96
C ASN A 188 -11.83 -5.97 9.26
N ILE A 189 -11.16 -6.50 8.25
CA ILE A 189 -9.71 -6.75 8.27
C ILE A 189 -9.11 -6.14 7.00
N SER A 190 -7.93 -5.56 7.12
CA SER A 190 -7.22 -4.85 6.05
C SER A 190 -5.80 -5.35 5.91
N THR A 191 -5.17 -5.06 4.77
CA THR A 191 -3.73 -5.32 4.57
C THR A 191 -2.86 -4.62 5.63
N THR A 192 -3.34 -3.53 6.23
CA THR A 192 -2.62 -2.83 7.30
C THR A 192 -2.58 -3.60 8.61
N ASP A 193 -3.50 -4.55 8.82
CA ASP A 193 -3.56 -5.36 10.05
C ASP A 193 -2.47 -6.41 10.12
N VAL A 194 -1.72 -6.62 9.03
CA VAL A 194 -0.47 -7.40 9.04
C VAL A 194 0.48 -6.91 10.15
N LYS A 195 0.46 -5.61 10.48
CA LYS A 195 1.28 -5.00 11.53
C LYS A 195 1.06 -5.57 12.93
N VAL A 196 -0.16 -6.07 13.22
CA VAL A 196 -0.49 -6.63 14.53
C VAL A 196 -0.33 -8.15 14.57
N CYS A 197 0.11 -8.77 13.46
CA CYS A 197 0.27 -10.20 13.36
C CYS A 197 1.36 -10.70 14.34
N PRO A 198 1.07 -11.65 15.24
CA PRO A 198 2.02 -12.11 16.28
C PRO A 198 3.36 -12.62 15.74
N THR A 199 3.35 -13.22 14.55
CA THR A 199 4.55 -13.70 13.83
C THR A 199 5.53 -12.57 13.45
N LEU A 200 5.04 -11.35 13.31
CA LEU A 200 5.85 -10.14 13.09
C LEU A 200 6.32 -9.52 14.42
N ASN A 201 5.47 -9.57 15.44
CA ASN A 201 5.74 -8.98 16.77
C ASN A 201 6.63 -9.83 17.68
N SER A 202 6.81 -11.11 17.37
CA SER A 202 7.79 -11.94 18.05
C SER A 202 9.18 -11.58 17.53
N GLY A 203 9.93 -10.76 18.29
CA GLY A 203 11.27 -10.22 17.94
C GLY A 203 12.38 -11.24 17.63
N LYS A 204 12.04 -12.52 17.47
CA LYS A 204 12.88 -13.62 17.01
C LYS A 204 12.60 -14.04 15.56
N SER A 205 11.56 -13.49 14.93
CA SER A 205 11.19 -13.81 13.56
C SER A 205 12.19 -13.24 12.55
N ALA A 206 12.59 -14.03 11.56
CA ALA A 206 13.44 -13.57 10.48
C ALA A 206 12.83 -12.39 9.70
N LEU A 207 11.49 -12.30 9.64
CA LEU A 207 10.80 -11.13 9.09
C LEU A 207 11.14 -9.85 9.85
N ASN A 208 11.20 -9.90 11.17
CA ASN A 208 11.48 -8.73 12.01
C ASN A 208 12.91 -8.21 11.73
N LYS A 209 13.89 -9.11 11.55
CA LYS A 209 15.27 -8.74 11.17
C LYS A 209 15.36 -8.13 9.77
N VAL A 210 14.67 -8.71 8.78
CA VAL A 210 14.63 -8.21 7.39
C VAL A 210 14.05 -6.78 7.33
N ILE A 211 13.01 -6.51 8.11
CA ILE A 211 12.37 -5.19 8.19
C ILE A 211 13.30 -4.16 8.86
N HIS A 212 14.14 -4.57 9.84
CA HIS A 212 14.99 -3.64 10.59
C HIS A 212 16.34 -3.32 9.94
N SER A 213 16.99 -4.24 9.22
CA SER A 213 18.37 -4.02 8.72
C SER A 213 18.44 -3.18 7.45
N THR A 214 17.59 -3.45 6.45
CA THR A 214 17.68 -2.78 5.13
C THR A 214 16.94 -1.44 5.09
N LEU A 215 15.88 -1.28 5.87
CA LEU A 215 15.00 -0.12 5.73
C LEU A 215 15.38 1.04 6.66
N ARG A 216 16.11 0.80 7.75
CA ARG A 216 16.50 1.81 8.74
C ARG A 216 17.29 2.96 8.13
N GLU A 217 18.13 2.68 7.13
CA GLU A 217 18.88 3.70 6.39
C GLU A 217 17.96 4.61 5.55
N GLN A 218 16.90 4.06 4.95
CA GLN A 218 15.96 4.83 4.13
C GLN A 218 14.99 5.68 4.99
N ALA A 219 14.56 5.17 6.15
CA ALA A 219 13.70 5.91 7.07
C ALA A 219 14.43 7.06 7.80
N LEU A 220 15.71 6.90 8.16
CA LEU A 220 16.51 7.98 8.76
C LEU A 220 16.64 9.19 7.82
N TYR A 221 16.67 8.96 6.50
CA TYR A 221 16.67 10.02 5.51
C TYR A 221 15.33 10.76 5.39
N LEU A 222 14.19 10.06 5.45
CA LEU A 222 12.86 10.66 5.41
C LEU A 222 12.51 11.44 6.68
N SER A 223 12.99 10.98 7.85
CA SER A 223 12.95 11.77 9.08
C SER A 223 13.78 13.06 8.97
N SER A 224 14.78 13.09 8.09
CA SER A 224 15.63 14.25 7.83
C SER A 224 15.11 15.13 6.68
N ASN A 225 14.12 14.65 5.90
CA ASN A 225 13.52 15.34 4.75
C ASN A 225 12.00 15.04 4.70
N PRO A 226 11.21 15.65 5.59
CA PRO A 226 9.77 15.40 5.62
C PRO A 226 9.12 15.84 4.30
N PRO A 227 8.13 15.10 3.78
CA PRO A 227 7.37 15.53 2.61
C PRO A 227 6.69 16.87 2.87
N ALA A 228 6.61 17.71 1.84
CA ALA A 228 6.12 19.08 1.95
C ALA A 228 4.78 19.17 2.71
N SER A 229 4.75 20.11 3.66
CA SER A 229 3.59 20.46 4.48
C SER A 229 2.45 20.97 3.60
N ILE A 230 1.21 20.71 4.04
CA ILE A 230 -0.05 21.18 3.44
C ILE A 230 -0.10 22.71 3.27
N SER A 231 0.77 23.45 3.96
CA SER A 231 0.88 24.91 3.85
C SER A 231 1.51 25.45 2.55
N SER A 232 1.91 24.59 1.60
CA SER A 232 2.53 25.01 0.34
C SER A 232 1.86 24.47 -0.93
N LEU A 233 0.60 24.04 -0.83
CA LEU A 233 -0.33 23.97 -1.96
C LEU A 233 -1.42 25.05 -1.77
#